data_AF-A0A378MGN4-F1
#
_entry.id   AF-A0A378MGN4-F1
#
_cell.length_a   1.000
_cell.length_b   1.000
_cell.length_c   1.000
_cell.angle_alpha   90.00
_cell.angle_beta   90.00
_cell.angle_gamma   90.00
#
_symmetry.space_group_name_H-M   'P 1'
#
loop_
_entity.id
_entity.type
_entity.pdbx_description
1 polymer ?
#
loop_
_entity_poly.entity_id
_entity_poly.type
_entity_poly.pdbx_seq_one_letter_code
_entity_poly.pdbx_strand_id
1 'polypeptide(L)'
;MKGAFQMSREIFDNDIWTDVIKFRIFFFIVGNAVFSEKGVTKGGIQVGRGQYLRSFRNLREDLVYYDNNAEKFYALSTIKEKIDDLVNEERIKITTTKLGTLFTVCNYALYQDLSNYSKHSSERLPNSHRTAAEQLPNNNKNVKKDKNDKKDNNTRRNKFDDTHLSLANLLNSLIHQNNEEAKQPDIESWANDLRIMIEQDKRDSEKVKNAIIWSQKDDFWSGVVLSPKSLRKNYDKMAAQRNRDSQPTYKQNGRKAYEPDWLDKEPEEITTKPADPNLNQQVEEIKRKLREGREHVSSGKQT
;
A
#
# COMPACT_ATOMS: atom_id res chain seq x y z
N MET A 1 -6.50 23.40 -22.41
CA MET A 1 -6.06 22.16 -23.08
C MET A 1 -7.27 21.59 -23.82
N LYS A 2 -7.22 21.47 -25.14
CA LYS A 2 -8.23 20.73 -25.91
C LYS A 2 -7.67 19.33 -26.16
N GLY A 3 -8.34 18.28 -25.69
CA GLY A 3 -7.87 16.91 -25.79
C GLY A 3 -8.79 15.95 -25.04
N ALA A 4 -8.71 14.67 -25.36
CA ALA A 4 -9.39 13.61 -24.62
C ALA A 4 -8.47 13.08 -23.53
N PHE A 5 -9.04 12.85 -22.34
CA PHE A 5 -8.37 12.16 -21.26
C PHE A 5 -9.02 10.79 -21.08
N GLN A 6 -8.23 9.73 -21.18
CA GLN A 6 -8.69 8.35 -21.03
C GLN A 6 -8.02 7.74 -19.79
N MET A 7 -8.73 6.83 -19.09
CA MET A 7 -8.22 6.20 -17.87
C MET A 7 -8.82 4.79 -17.74
N SER A 8 -8.02 3.85 -17.21
CA SER A 8 -8.48 2.49 -16.86
C SER A 8 -9.58 2.55 -15.79
N ARG A 9 -10.61 1.70 -15.93
CA ARG A 9 -11.70 1.58 -14.93
C ARG A 9 -11.24 0.96 -13.61
N GLU A 10 -10.12 0.26 -13.62
CA GLU A 10 -9.51 -0.33 -12.41
C GLU A 10 -9.21 0.72 -11.34
N ILE A 11 -9.13 2.01 -11.70
CA ILE A 11 -8.97 3.10 -10.72
C ILE A 11 -10.07 3.11 -9.66
N PHE A 12 -11.30 2.67 -10.00
CA PHE A 12 -12.42 2.63 -9.06
C PHE A 12 -12.31 1.51 -8.01
N ASP A 13 -11.54 0.46 -8.31
CA ASP A 13 -11.30 -0.66 -7.40
C ASP A 13 -10.08 -0.43 -6.49
N ASN A 14 -9.31 0.64 -6.73
CA ASN A 14 -8.12 0.97 -5.95
C ASN A 14 -8.45 1.80 -4.70
N ASP A 15 -7.67 1.61 -3.64
CA ASP A 15 -7.78 2.37 -2.38
C ASP A 15 -7.72 3.88 -2.57
N ILE A 16 -7.06 4.37 -3.63
CA ILE A 16 -7.03 5.79 -3.97
C ILE A 16 -8.44 6.37 -4.08
N TRP A 17 -9.40 5.62 -4.64
CA TRP A 17 -10.77 6.09 -4.86
C TRP A 17 -11.50 6.41 -3.55
N THR A 18 -11.14 5.73 -2.45
CA THR A 18 -11.75 5.96 -1.14
C THR A 18 -11.35 7.31 -0.53
N ASP A 19 -10.15 7.81 -0.83
CA ASP A 19 -9.66 9.10 -0.34
C ASP A 19 -9.84 10.18 -1.41
N VAL A 20 -10.83 11.04 -1.20
CA VAL A 20 -11.22 12.10 -2.14
C VAL A 20 -10.06 13.04 -2.48
N ILE A 21 -9.24 13.41 -1.49
CA ILE A 21 -8.14 14.37 -1.70
C ILE A 21 -7.00 13.68 -2.45
N LYS A 22 -6.64 12.47 -2.03
CA LYS A 22 -5.60 11.65 -2.68
C LYS A 22 -5.97 11.37 -4.14
N PHE A 23 -7.21 10.93 -4.39
CA PHE A 23 -7.74 10.72 -5.73
C PHE A 23 -7.64 11.99 -6.58
N ARG A 24 -8.12 13.12 -6.05
CA ARG A 24 -8.13 14.38 -6.79
C ARG A 24 -6.72 14.84 -7.17
N ILE A 25 -5.76 14.72 -6.25
CA ILE A 25 -4.34 15.02 -6.51
C ILE A 25 -3.79 14.09 -7.59
N PHE A 26 -3.94 12.78 -7.43
CA PHE A 26 -3.42 11.78 -8.36
C PHE A 26 -4.01 11.98 -9.76
N PHE A 27 -5.33 12.08 -9.86
CA PHE A 27 -6.05 12.28 -11.10
C PHE A 27 -5.61 13.57 -11.82
N PHE A 28 -5.44 14.65 -11.06
CA PHE A 28 -4.97 15.93 -11.62
C PHE A 28 -3.53 15.83 -12.16
N ILE A 29 -2.62 15.17 -11.43
CA ILE A 29 -1.24 14.98 -11.87
C ILE A 29 -1.19 14.13 -13.15
N VAL A 30 -1.94 13.02 -13.20
CA VAL A 30 -2.01 12.14 -14.39
C VAL A 30 -2.59 12.88 -15.59
N GLY A 31 -3.65 13.67 -15.39
CA GLY A 31 -4.29 14.46 -16.44
C GLY A 31 -3.41 15.56 -17.04
N ASN A 32 -2.53 16.15 -16.23
CA ASN A 32 -1.63 17.22 -16.66
C ASN A 32 -0.22 16.74 -17.02
N ALA A 33 0.09 15.45 -16.79
CA ALA A 33 1.34 14.86 -17.19
C ALA A 33 1.50 14.88 -18.70
N VAL A 34 2.74 15.01 -19.18
CA VAL A 34 3.03 15.08 -20.61
C VAL A 34 2.71 13.74 -21.27
N PHE A 35 1.83 13.74 -22.28
CA PHE A 35 1.50 12.54 -23.05
C PHE A 35 2.52 12.25 -24.18
N SER A 36 3.12 13.29 -24.76
CA SER A 36 4.05 13.20 -25.89
C SER A 36 5.31 12.40 -25.55
N GLU A 37 5.68 11.44 -26.40
CA GLU A 37 6.92 10.66 -26.27
C GLU A 37 8.18 11.51 -26.37
N LYS A 38 8.12 12.61 -27.15
CA LYS A 38 9.25 13.54 -27.32
C LYS A 38 9.48 14.42 -26.09
N GLY A 39 8.50 14.47 -25.17
CA GLY A 39 8.52 15.36 -24.02
C GLY A 39 8.26 16.83 -24.39
N VAL A 40 8.28 17.70 -23.38
CA VAL A 40 8.11 19.15 -23.53
C VAL A 40 9.16 19.86 -22.68
N THR A 41 9.82 20.87 -23.22
CA THR A 41 10.75 21.71 -22.46
C THR A 41 9.98 22.83 -21.77
N LYS A 42 10.02 22.87 -20.43
CA LYS A 42 9.46 23.96 -19.63
C LYS A 42 10.59 24.68 -18.89
N GLY A 43 10.84 25.93 -19.26
CA GLY A 43 11.86 26.77 -18.61
C GLY A 43 13.28 26.17 -18.63
N GLY A 44 13.65 25.48 -19.72
CA GLY A 44 14.96 24.84 -19.85
C GLY A 44 15.07 23.45 -19.22
N ILE A 45 14.02 22.91 -18.61
CA ILE A 45 13.95 21.53 -18.12
C ILE A 45 13.15 20.68 -19.10
N GLN A 46 13.71 19.55 -19.53
CA GLN A 46 13.01 18.58 -20.37
C GLN A 46 12.09 17.72 -19.50
N VAL A 47 10.77 17.88 -19.68
CA VAL A 47 9.74 17.09 -19.01
C VAL A 47 9.32 15.97 -19.96
N GLY A 48 9.65 14.73 -19.62
CA GLY A 48 9.36 13.55 -20.42
C GLY A 48 7.92 13.06 -20.29
N ARG A 49 7.57 12.01 -21.05
CA ARG A 49 6.26 11.37 -21.00
C ARG A 49 5.94 10.87 -19.58
N GLY A 50 4.71 11.13 -19.13
CA GLY A 50 4.23 10.77 -17.78
C GLY A 50 4.78 11.64 -16.66
N GLN A 51 5.46 12.74 -16.99
CA GLN A 51 5.98 13.69 -16.01
C GLN A 51 5.18 14.98 -15.98
N TYR A 52 5.08 15.57 -14.79
CA TYR A 52 4.42 16.83 -14.53
C TYR A 52 5.30 17.72 -13.65
N LEU A 53 5.63 18.92 -14.13
CA LEU A 53 6.46 19.88 -13.40
C LEU A 53 5.58 20.95 -12.75
N ARG A 54 5.53 20.98 -11.42
CA ARG A 54 4.76 21.97 -10.66
C ARG A 54 5.30 22.15 -9.24
N SER A 55 5.08 23.31 -8.63
CA SER A 55 5.38 23.51 -7.20
C SER A 55 4.20 23.06 -6.34
N PHE A 56 4.43 22.69 -5.07
CA PHE A 56 3.33 22.33 -4.15
C PHE A 56 2.35 23.50 -3.92
N ARG A 57 2.83 24.75 -3.94
CA ARG A 57 1.98 25.93 -3.75
C ARG A 57 1.06 26.16 -4.94
N ASN A 58 1.58 26.00 -6.15
CA ASN A 58 0.77 26.11 -7.36
C ASN A 58 -0.17 24.91 -7.50
N LEU A 59 0.28 23.70 -7.12
CA LEU A 59 -0.59 22.52 -7.10
C LEU A 59 -1.78 22.72 -6.16
N ARG A 60 -1.58 23.38 -5.02
CA ARG A 60 -2.68 23.77 -4.12
C ARG A 60 -3.66 24.73 -4.79
N GLU A 61 -3.16 25.71 -5.54
CA GLU A 61 -4.00 26.67 -6.28
C GLU A 61 -4.78 25.99 -7.40
N ASP A 62 -4.17 25.01 -8.07
CA ASP A 62 -4.83 24.20 -9.09
C ASP A 62 -5.95 23.31 -8.50
N LEU A 63 -5.88 22.99 -7.21
CA LEU A 63 -6.81 22.11 -6.48
C LEU A 63 -7.86 22.88 -5.65
N VAL A 64 -8.11 24.16 -5.95
CA VAL A 64 -9.17 24.95 -5.28
C VAL A 64 -10.51 24.23 -5.37
N TYR A 65 -11.27 24.28 -4.28
CA TYR A 65 -12.66 23.81 -4.24
C TYR A 65 -13.55 24.89 -3.68
N TYR A 66 -14.84 24.81 -4.02
CA TYR A 66 -15.85 25.73 -3.50
C TYR A 66 -16.55 25.12 -2.29
N ASP A 67 -16.73 25.94 -1.26
CA ASP A 67 -17.51 25.60 -0.09
C ASP A 67 -18.28 26.85 0.34
N ASN A 68 -19.61 26.76 0.42
CA ASN A 68 -20.50 27.87 0.72
C ASN A 68 -20.22 29.14 -0.11
N ASN A 69 -20.06 28.98 -1.43
CA ASN A 69 -19.78 30.06 -2.38
C ASN A 69 -18.44 30.81 -2.14
N ALA A 70 -17.52 30.20 -1.38
CA ALA A 70 -16.16 30.69 -1.18
C ALA A 70 -15.12 29.69 -1.73
N GLU A 71 -14.05 30.21 -2.32
CA GLU A 71 -12.90 29.41 -2.75
C GLU A 71 -12.05 29.01 -1.55
N LYS A 72 -11.85 27.71 -1.38
CA LYS A 72 -11.01 27.12 -0.35
C LYS A 72 -9.86 26.35 -0.95
N PHE A 73 -8.78 26.33 -0.17
CA PHE A 73 -7.55 25.61 -0.48
C PHE A 73 -7.34 24.52 0.55
N TYR A 74 -6.83 23.37 0.12
CA TYR A 74 -6.31 22.39 1.05
C TYR A 74 -5.05 22.92 1.75
N ALA A 75 -4.82 22.49 2.99
CA ALA A 75 -3.59 22.79 3.69
C ALA A 75 -2.38 22.17 2.95
N LEU A 76 -1.25 22.87 2.96
CA LEU A 76 -0.02 22.39 2.32
C LEU A 76 0.49 21.09 2.94
N SER A 77 0.27 20.91 4.25
CA SER A 77 0.59 19.66 4.97
C SER A 77 -0.22 18.50 4.42
N THR A 78 -1.54 18.66 4.28
CA THR A 78 -2.43 17.62 3.75
C THR A 78 -2.03 17.23 2.33
N ILE A 79 -1.73 18.20 1.45
CA ILE A 79 -1.28 17.88 0.08
C ILE A 79 0.03 17.08 0.10
N LYS A 80 1.00 17.47 0.94
CA LYS A 80 2.27 16.74 1.08
C LYS A 80 2.06 15.33 1.59
N GLU A 81 1.30 15.17 2.67
CA GLU A 81 0.98 13.87 3.27
C GLU A 81 0.34 12.93 2.25
N LYS A 82 -0.67 13.39 1.49
CA LYS A 82 -1.31 12.57 0.44
C LYS A 82 -0.39 12.25 -0.71
N ILE A 83 0.55 13.13 -1.02
CA ILE A 83 1.58 12.87 -2.04
C ILE A 83 2.60 11.86 -1.52
N ASP A 84 2.99 11.92 -0.25
CA ASP A 84 3.88 10.96 0.37
C ASP A 84 3.23 9.56 0.43
N ASP A 85 1.93 9.48 0.71
CA ASP A 85 1.15 8.25 0.57
C ASP A 85 1.24 7.67 -0.86
N LEU A 86 1.05 8.51 -1.88
CA LEU A 86 1.15 8.09 -3.29
C LEU A 86 2.55 7.65 -3.69
N VAL A 87 3.58 8.19 -3.03
CA VAL A 87 4.98 7.76 -3.18
C VAL A 87 5.20 6.40 -2.50
N ASN A 88 4.67 6.21 -1.30
CA ASN A 88 4.75 4.95 -0.55
C ASN A 88 4.03 3.81 -1.28
N GLU A 89 2.91 4.10 -1.95
CA GLU A 89 2.18 3.17 -2.83
C GLU A 89 2.87 2.94 -4.19
N GLU A 90 4.06 3.51 -4.40
CA GLU A 90 4.86 3.46 -5.63
C GLU A 90 4.15 3.98 -6.90
N ARG A 91 3.12 4.82 -6.73
CA ARG A 91 2.31 5.35 -7.85
C ARG A 91 2.91 6.61 -8.45
N ILE A 92 3.59 7.41 -7.63
CA ILE A 92 4.27 8.64 -8.05
C ILE A 92 5.70 8.64 -7.53
N LYS A 93 6.63 9.16 -8.32
CA LYS A 93 8.00 9.50 -7.91
C LYS A 93 8.20 11.00 -7.97
N ILE A 94 8.94 11.53 -7.01
CA ILE A 94 9.15 12.96 -6.86
C ILE A 94 10.64 13.26 -7.00
N THR A 95 10.97 14.26 -7.82
CA THR A 95 12.34 14.76 -7.94
C THR A 95 12.35 16.29 -7.87
N THR A 96 13.26 16.83 -7.06
CA THR A 96 13.40 18.29 -6.90
C THR A 96 14.24 18.83 -8.05
N THR A 97 13.69 19.82 -8.76
CA THR A 97 14.36 20.48 -9.89
C THR A 97 14.45 21.99 -9.63
N LYS A 98 15.28 22.69 -10.41
CA LYS A 98 15.52 24.14 -10.28
C LYS A 98 14.24 25.01 -10.31
N LEU A 99 13.21 24.59 -11.06
CA LEU A 99 11.95 25.33 -11.22
C LEU A 99 10.81 24.84 -10.32
N GLY A 100 11.04 23.79 -9.52
CA GLY A 100 10.00 23.21 -8.66
C GLY A 100 10.10 21.69 -8.57
N THR A 101 8.96 21.07 -8.36
CA THR A 101 8.87 19.62 -8.11
C THR A 101 8.46 18.91 -9.40
N LEU A 102 9.22 17.90 -9.80
CA LEU A 102 8.92 17.05 -10.95
C LEU A 102 8.28 15.76 -10.44
N PHE A 103 6.98 15.64 -10.70
CA PHE A 103 6.18 14.45 -10.42
C PHE A 103 6.29 13.51 -11.62
N THR A 104 6.70 12.27 -11.39
CA THR A 104 6.75 11.22 -12.39
C THR A 104 5.70 10.18 -12.02
N VAL A 105 4.69 9.99 -12.87
CA VAL A 105 3.68 8.95 -12.65
C VAL A 105 4.30 7.61 -13.00
N CYS A 106 4.39 6.72 -12.00
CA CYS A 106 4.80 5.35 -12.23
C CYS A 106 3.75 4.64 -13.06
N ASN A 107 4.20 3.80 -13.99
CA ASN A 107 3.30 3.01 -14.82
C ASN A 107 2.27 3.83 -15.62
N TYR A 108 2.65 5.05 -16.02
CA TYR A 108 1.80 5.97 -16.78
C TYR A 108 1.17 5.31 -18.03
N ALA A 109 1.88 4.36 -18.64
CA ALA A 109 1.38 3.60 -19.78
C ALA A 109 0.14 2.75 -19.42
N LEU A 110 0.04 2.12 -18.24
CA LEU A 110 -1.20 1.39 -17.90
C LEU A 110 -2.41 2.32 -17.78
N TYR A 111 -2.20 3.55 -17.33
CA TYR A 111 -3.30 4.51 -17.17
C TYR A 111 -3.71 5.16 -18.49
N GLN A 112 -2.79 5.35 -19.44
CA GLN A 112 -3.02 6.16 -20.66
C GLN A 112 -2.86 5.41 -21.98
N ASP A 113 -2.24 4.22 -21.99
CA ASP A 113 -2.01 3.44 -23.21
C ASP A 113 -3.18 2.49 -23.44
N LEU A 114 -4.14 2.93 -24.25
CA LEU A 114 -5.34 2.16 -24.60
C LEU A 114 -5.10 1.14 -25.73
N SER A 115 -3.85 0.93 -26.17
CA SER A 115 -3.50 -0.19 -27.05
C SER A 115 -4.00 -1.53 -26.51
N ASN A 116 -4.19 -1.64 -25.19
CA ASN A 116 -4.69 -2.83 -24.51
C ASN A 116 -6.22 -3.03 -24.64
N TYR A 117 -6.98 -1.99 -24.98
CA TYR A 117 -8.46 -2.03 -25.09
C TYR A 117 -8.97 -1.98 -26.53
N SER A 118 -8.11 -1.61 -27.49
CA SER A 118 -8.38 -1.77 -28.91
C SER A 118 -8.43 -3.28 -29.21
N LYS A 119 -9.62 -3.79 -29.55
CA LYS A 119 -9.94 -5.19 -29.85
C LYS A 119 -9.21 -5.79 -31.08
N HIS A 120 -7.98 -5.39 -31.37
CA HIS A 120 -7.21 -5.92 -32.49
C HIS A 120 -5.73 -6.13 -32.20
N SER A 121 -5.37 -6.76 -31.08
CA SER A 121 -4.13 -7.55 -31.03
C SER A 121 -4.08 -8.43 -29.79
N SER A 122 -4.19 -9.73 -30.04
CA SER A 122 -3.76 -10.84 -29.21
C SER A 122 -2.52 -10.56 -28.35
N GLU A 123 -2.65 -10.91 -27.06
CA GLU A 123 -1.59 -11.44 -26.18
C GLU A 123 -0.23 -10.74 -26.20
N ARG A 124 -0.03 -9.72 -25.35
CA ARG A 124 1.33 -9.34 -24.89
C ARG A 124 1.38 -9.01 -23.40
N LEU A 125 2.17 -9.82 -22.69
CA LEU A 125 2.60 -9.74 -21.29
C LEU A 125 3.41 -8.46 -20.92
N PRO A 126 3.55 -8.15 -19.61
CA PRO A 126 3.52 -6.80 -19.03
C PRO A 126 4.89 -6.10 -18.83
N ASN A 127 5.92 -6.44 -19.61
CA ASN A 127 7.28 -5.92 -19.36
C ASN A 127 7.73 -4.76 -20.28
N SER A 128 6.82 -4.12 -21.03
CA SER A 128 7.16 -3.00 -21.92
C SER A 128 6.71 -1.62 -21.42
N HIS A 129 6.16 -1.51 -20.20
CA HIS A 129 5.44 -0.32 -19.72
C HIS A 129 6.22 0.63 -18.78
N ARG A 130 7.55 0.53 -18.70
CA ARG A 130 8.34 1.49 -17.91
C ARG A 130 8.57 2.78 -18.71
N THR A 131 8.36 3.93 -18.06
CA THR A 131 8.66 5.25 -18.65
C THR A 131 10.17 5.44 -18.80
N ALA A 132 10.61 6.22 -19.78
CA ALA A 132 12.03 6.43 -20.10
C ALA A 132 12.87 6.94 -18.91
N ALA A 133 12.23 7.63 -17.95
CA ALA A 133 12.87 8.09 -16.72
C ALA A 133 13.19 6.96 -15.72
N GLU A 134 12.51 5.80 -15.79
CA GLU A 134 12.85 4.62 -14.97
C GLU A 134 13.99 3.80 -15.55
N GLN A 135 14.40 4.05 -16.81
CA GLN A 135 15.46 3.28 -17.46
C GLN A 135 16.89 3.83 -17.18
N LEU A 136 17.04 4.90 -16.41
CA LEU A 136 18.34 5.42 -15.97
C LEU A 136 18.25 5.71 -14.45
N PRO A 137 19.09 5.09 -13.59
CA PRO A 137 20.49 4.74 -13.84
C PRO A 137 20.89 3.32 -13.38
N ASN A 138 21.44 2.50 -14.29
CA ASN A 138 22.57 1.63 -13.94
C ASN A 138 23.32 1.15 -15.21
N ASN A 139 24.13 2.03 -15.79
CA ASN A 139 25.11 1.62 -16.79
C ASN A 139 26.50 1.80 -16.20
N ASN A 140 27.11 0.68 -15.81
CA ASN A 140 28.54 0.50 -15.91
C ASN A 140 28.89 -1.00 -15.93
N LYS A 141 28.98 -1.57 -17.14
CA LYS A 141 30.18 -2.29 -17.58
C LYS A 141 30.09 -2.57 -19.08
N ASN A 142 31.02 -1.96 -19.78
CA ASN A 142 31.24 -2.00 -21.21
C ASN A 142 32.14 -3.21 -21.52
N VAL A 143 31.70 -4.22 -22.29
CA VAL A 143 32.62 -5.09 -23.07
C VAL A 143 31.95 -5.55 -24.36
N LYS A 144 32.46 -4.99 -25.46
CA LYS A 144 32.66 -5.50 -26.84
C LYS A 144 31.50 -6.22 -27.57
N LYS A 145 30.98 -5.43 -28.50
CA LYS A 145 30.43 -5.72 -29.83
C LYS A 145 31.13 -6.87 -30.57
N ASP A 146 30.36 -7.83 -31.07
CA ASP A 146 30.59 -8.47 -32.38
C ASP A 146 29.28 -9.01 -33.00
N LYS A 147 29.30 -9.15 -34.32
CA LYS A 147 28.19 -9.12 -35.29
C LYS A 147 27.47 -10.47 -35.52
N ASN A 148 26.24 -10.35 -36.07
CA ASN A 148 25.44 -11.33 -36.83
C ASN A 148 24.97 -12.58 -36.04
N ASP A 149 23.70 -13.03 -36.06
CA ASP A 149 22.92 -13.40 -37.24
C ASP A 149 21.38 -13.36 -37.03
N LYS A 150 20.66 -13.45 -38.15
CA LYS A 150 19.19 -13.40 -38.29
C LYS A 150 18.47 -14.65 -37.74
N LYS A 151 17.22 -14.40 -37.29
CA LYS A 151 16.03 -15.29 -37.29
C LYS A 151 16.10 -16.55 -36.40
N ASP A 152 15.28 -16.59 -35.35
CA ASP A 152 13.97 -17.27 -35.43
C ASP A 152 13.12 -17.11 -34.16
N ASN A 153 11.83 -17.32 -34.39
CA ASN A 153 10.71 -16.94 -33.55
C ASN A 153 10.52 -17.80 -32.29
N ASN A 154 9.98 -17.14 -31.26
CA ASN A 154 9.00 -17.70 -30.32
C ASN A 154 9.46 -18.86 -29.41
N THR A 155 10.20 -18.51 -28.37
CA THR A 155 9.97 -19.09 -27.04
C THR A 155 10.56 -18.13 -26.01
N ARG A 156 9.71 -17.33 -25.35
CA ARG A 156 10.10 -16.67 -24.09
C ARG A 156 10.19 -17.76 -23.03
N ARG A 157 11.21 -18.62 -23.11
CA ARG A 157 11.54 -19.55 -22.03
C ARG A 157 11.81 -18.69 -20.80
N ASN A 158 10.95 -18.83 -19.80
CA ASN A 158 11.18 -18.30 -18.47
C ASN A 158 12.60 -18.70 -18.08
N LYS A 159 13.51 -17.72 -18.00
CA LYS A 159 14.92 -17.96 -17.76
C LYS A 159 15.12 -18.23 -16.26
N PHE A 160 14.45 -19.24 -15.72
CA PHE A 160 14.84 -19.84 -14.46
C PHE A 160 15.99 -20.80 -14.76
N ASP A 161 17.06 -20.66 -14.00
CA ASP A 161 18.19 -21.58 -14.03
C ASP A 161 17.81 -22.93 -13.39
N ASP A 162 18.54 -24.01 -13.71
CA ASP A 162 18.28 -25.38 -13.20
C ASP A 162 18.26 -25.44 -11.66
N THR A 163 19.01 -24.55 -11.03
CA THR A 163 19.04 -24.33 -9.58
C THR A 163 17.67 -24.00 -8.99
N HIS A 164 16.86 -23.17 -9.66
CA HIS A 164 15.53 -22.79 -9.21
C HIS A 164 14.52 -23.93 -9.37
N LEU A 165 14.64 -24.69 -10.45
CA LEU A 165 13.80 -25.86 -10.71
C LEU A 165 14.08 -26.95 -9.67
N SER A 166 15.35 -27.17 -9.32
CA SER A 166 15.73 -28.09 -8.25
C SER A 166 15.15 -27.68 -6.90
N LEU A 167 15.17 -26.39 -6.56
CA LEU A 167 14.60 -25.88 -5.30
C LEU A 167 13.07 -26.01 -5.27
N ALA A 168 12.39 -25.77 -6.39
CA ALA A 168 10.94 -25.94 -6.51
C ALA A 168 10.53 -27.41 -6.29
N ASN A 169 11.24 -28.34 -6.93
CA ASN A 169 11.03 -29.77 -6.76
C ASN A 169 11.32 -30.22 -5.31
N LEU A 170 12.36 -29.69 -4.68
CA LEU A 170 12.70 -29.99 -3.30
C LEU A 170 11.59 -29.54 -2.34
N LEU A 171 11.09 -28.30 -2.49
CA LEU A 171 9.96 -27.82 -1.69
C LEU A 171 8.71 -28.69 -1.90
N ASN A 172 8.40 -29.05 -3.14
CA ASN A 172 7.24 -29.89 -3.45
C ASN A 172 7.35 -31.28 -2.80
N SER A 173 8.54 -31.91 -2.89
CA SER A 173 8.76 -33.22 -2.27
C SER A 173 8.59 -33.20 -0.75
N LEU A 174 9.03 -32.14 -0.08
CA LEU A 174 8.91 -32.00 1.37
C LEU A 174 7.47 -31.69 1.80
N ILE A 175 6.74 -30.87 1.02
CA ILE A 175 5.32 -30.62 1.27
C ILE A 175 4.52 -31.91 1.13
N HIS A 176 4.81 -32.72 0.11
CA HIS A 176 4.10 -33.98 -0.13
C HIS A 176 4.39 -35.04 0.96
N GLN A 177 5.59 -35.00 1.57
CA GLN A 177 5.93 -35.84 2.73
C GLN A 177 5.14 -35.46 3.99
N ASN A 178 4.83 -34.18 4.18
CA ASN A 178 4.08 -33.69 5.34
C ASN A 178 2.56 -33.69 5.12
N ASN A 179 2.11 -33.53 3.88
CA ASN A 179 0.71 -33.45 3.50
C ASN A 179 0.46 -34.13 2.14
N GLU A 180 0.00 -35.38 2.17
CA GLU A 180 -0.26 -36.20 0.98
C GLU A 180 -1.43 -35.68 0.12
N GLU A 181 -2.35 -34.88 0.69
CA GLU A 181 -3.48 -34.28 -0.05
C GLU A 181 -3.12 -32.96 -0.76
N ALA A 182 -1.86 -32.51 -0.66
CA ALA A 182 -1.44 -31.26 -1.27
C ALA A 182 -1.52 -31.32 -2.80
N LYS A 183 -2.26 -30.37 -3.39
CA LYS A 183 -2.45 -30.25 -4.84
C LYS A 183 -1.11 -30.06 -5.55
N GLN A 184 -0.85 -30.88 -6.58
CA GLN A 184 0.33 -30.73 -7.43
C GLN A 184 0.32 -29.34 -8.09
N PRO A 185 1.30 -28.49 -7.78
CA PRO A 185 1.37 -27.15 -8.31
C PRO A 185 2.16 -27.11 -9.61
N ASP A 186 2.03 -26.00 -10.34
CA ASP A 186 2.85 -25.72 -11.51
C ASP A 186 4.31 -25.43 -11.07
N ILE A 187 5.19 -26.39 -11.36
CA ILE A 187 6.62 -26.35 -11.01
C ILE A 187 7.33 -25.19 -11.72
N GLU A 188 6.89 -24.81 -12.93
CA GLU A 188 7.49 -23.69 -13.65
C GLU A 188 7.14 -22.35 -12.99
N SER A 189 5.89 -22.20 -12.52
CA SER A 189 5.49 -21.04 -11.73
C SER A 189 6.28 -20.97 -10.41
N TRP A 190 6.51 -22.10 -9.77
CA TRP A 190 7.27 -22.19 -8.53
C TRP A 190 8.75 -21.85 -8.72
N ALA A 191 9.37 -22.34 -9.80
CA ALA A 191 10.73 -21.98 -10.17
C ALA A 191 10.85 -20.47 -10.45
N ASN A 192 9.84 -19.86 -11.07
CA ASN A 192 9.83 -18.41 -11.29
C ASN A 192 9.71 -17.60 -9.99
N ASP A 193 8.90 -18.05 -9.03
CA ASP A 193 8.80 -17.38 -7.71
C ASP A 193 10.12 -17.49 -6.91
N LEU A 194 10.81 -18.64 -7.01
CA LEU A 194 12.13 -18.82 -6.39
C LEU A 194 13.22 -18.01 -7.09
N ARG A 195 13.16 -17.90 -8.43
CA ARG A 195 14.01 -16.99 -9.20
C ARG A 195 13.84 -15.55 -8.73
N ILE A 196 12.60 -15.11 -8.50
CA ILE A 196 12.33 -13.78 -7.98
C ILE A 196 12.96 -13.60 -6.59
N MET A 197 12.90 -14.60 -5.71
CA MET A 197 13.57 -14.52 -4.40
C MET A 197 15.09 -14.37 -4.51
N ILE A 198 15.73 -15.06 -5.46
CA ILE A 198 17.19 -15.02 -5.60
C ILE A 198 17.64 -13.75 -6.33
N GLU A 199 16.99 -13.39 -7.44
CA GLU A 199 17.38 -12.27 -8.29
C GLU A 199 16.90 -10.91 -7.75
N GLN A 200 15.64 -10.80 -7.31
CA GLN A 200 15.08 -9.52 -6.84
C GLN A 200 15.38 -9.29 -5.37
N ASP A 201 15.16 -10.28 -4.51
CA ASP A 201 15.40 -10.13 -3.07
C ASP A 201 16.89 -10.30 -2.71
N LYS A 202 17.75 -10.59 -3.72
CA LYS A 202 19.20 -10.81 -3.59
C LYS A 202 19.55 -11.85 -2.51
N ARG A 203 18.67 -12.83 -2.33
CA ARG A 203 18.87 -13.90 -1.35
C ARG A 203 19.75 -14.97 -1.95
N ASP A 204 20.71 -15.42 -1.15
CA ASP A 204 21.59 -16.50 -1.56
C ASP A 204 20.82 -17.82 -1.71
N SER A 205 21.12 -18.57 -2.77
CA SER A 205 20.39 -19.80 -3.12
C SER A 205 20.46 -20.85 -2.00
N GLU A 206 21.61 -20.96 -1.33
CA GLU A 206 21.80 -21.85 -0.18
C GLU A 206 20.99 -21.43 1.05
N LYS A 207 20.83 -20.12 1.28
CA LYS A 207 19.98 -19.63 2.37
C LYS A 207 18.50 -19.92 2.12
N VAL A 208 18.04 -19.81 0.87
CA VAL A 208 16.68 -20.19 0.49
C VAL A 208 16.45 -21.69 0.67
N LYS A 209 17.39 -22.53 0.25
CA LYS A 209 17.35 -23.98 0.48
C LYS A 209 17.25 -24.33 1.96
N ASN A 210 18.10 -23.71 2.79
CA ASN A 210 18.06 -23.92 4.24
C ASN A 210 16.76 -23.43 4.88
N ALA A 211 16.18 -22.34 4.37
CA ALA A 211 14.88 -21.85 4.83
C ALA A 211 13.75 -22.83 4.48
N ILE A 212 13.76 -23.44 3.29
CA ILE A 212 12.80 -24.47 2.88
C ILE A 212 12.89 -25.70 3.81
N ILE A 213 14.10 -26.19 4.04
CA ILE A 213 14.30 -27.36 4.92
C ILE A 213 13.84 -27.05 6.34
N TRP A 214 14.14 -25.84 6.84
CA TRP A 214 13.74 -25.44 8.18
C TRP A 214 12.23 -25.27 8.30
N SER A 215 11.58 -24.60 7.33
CA SER A 215 10.13 -24.39 7.37
C SER A 215 9.34 -25.69 7.33
N GLN A 216 9.83 -26.70 6.59
CA GLN A 216 9.16 -28.00 6.50
C GLN A 216 9.46 -28.93 7.68
N LYS A 217 10.46 -28.63 8.51
CA LYS A 217 10.75 -29.35 9.75
C LYS A 217 9.98 -28.81 10.96
N ASP A 218 9.48 -27.59 10.86
CA ASP A 218 8.76 -26.92 11.93
C ASP A 218 7.25 -27.15 11.79
N ASP A 219 6.61 -27.64 12.85
CA ASP A 219 5.18 -27.99 12.85
C ASP A 219 4.28 -26.78 12.56
N PHE A 220 4.70 -25.58 12.96
CA PHE A 220 3.95 -24.36 12.70
C PHE A 220 4.17 -23.87 11.26
N TRP A 221 5.42 -23.82 10.81
CA TRP A 221 5.74 -23.29 9.48
C TRP A 221 5.39 -24.24 8.33
N SER A 222 5.35 -25.55 8.53
CA SER A 222 4.94 -26.52 7.50
C SER A 222 3.50 -26.29 7.04
N GLY A 223 2.59 -25.91 7.94
CA GLY A 223 1.22 -25.52 7.60
C GLY A 223 1.10 -24.15 6.93
N VAL A 224 2.05 -23.24 7.16
CA VAL A 224 2.02 -21.87 6.60
C VAL A 224 2.73 -21.78 5.24
N VAL A 225 3.78 -22.57 5.04
CA VAL A 225 4.62 -22.56 3.83
C VAL A 225 4.19 -23.67 2.88
N LEU A 226 3.06 -23.43 2.22
CA LEU A 226 2.49 -24.33 1.20
C LEU A 226 2.88 -23.97 -0.24
N SER A 227 3.65 -22.89 -0.44
CA SER A 227 4.12 -22.46 -1.76
C SER A 227 5.38 -21.58 -1.66
N PRO A 228 6.19 -21.47 -2.73
CA PRO A 228 7.31 -20.53 -2.79
C PRO A 228 6.92 -19.07 -2.57
N LYS A 229 5.72 -18.68 -3.02
CA LYS A 229 5.18 -17.34 -2.77
C LYS A 229 4.92 -17.08 -1.28
N SER A 230 4.39 -18.08 -0.56
CA SER A 230 4.22 -18.03 0.90
C SER A 230 5.57 -18.03 1.62
N LEU A 231 6.54 -18.82 1.13
CA LEU A 231 7.92 -18.82 1.61
C LEU A 231 8.53 -17.42 1.50
N ARG A 232 8.44 -16.78 0.33
CA ARG A 232 8.96 -15.43 0.08
C ARG A 232 8.38 -14.40 1.06
N LYS A 233 7.06 -14.39 1.21
CA LYS A 233 6.33 -13.44 2.07
C LYS A 233 6.73 -13.56 3.55
N ASN A 234 7.00 -14.78 4.01
CA ASN A 234 7.27 -15.05 5.43
C ASN A 234 8.75 -15.22 5.76
N TYR A 235 9.65 -15.18 4.77
CA TYR A 235 11.08 -15.46 4.94
C TYR A 235 11.73 -14.61 6.04
N ASP A 236 11.44 -13.30 6.11
CA ASP A 236 12.04 -12.43 7.12
C ASP A 236 11.51 -12.74 8.54
N LYS A 237 10.24 -13.14 8.63
CA LYS A 237 9.63 -13.59 9.90
C LYS A 237 10.26 -14.90 10.36
N MET A 238 10.43 -15.85 9.45
CA MET A 238 11.10 -17.13 9.73
C MET A 238 12.55 -16.94 10.15
N ALA A 239 13.30 -16.07 9.46
CA ALA A 239 14.67 -15.76 9.83
C ALA A 239 14.77 -15.12 11.22
N ALA A 240 13.85 -14.21 11.55
CA ALA A 240 13.79 -13.59 12.88
C ALA A 240 13.44 -14.60 13.99
N GLN A 241 12.53 -15.54 13.71
CA GLN A 241 12.12 -16.56 14.68
C GLN A 241 13.20 -17.61 14.90
N ARG A 242 13.84 -18.10 13.83
CA ARG A 242 14.99 -18.99 13.89
C ARG A 242 16.14 -18.42 14.71
N ASN A 243 16.38 -17.11 14.61
CA ASN A 243 17.40 -16.43 15.40
C ASN A 243 17.01 -16.28 16.88
N ARG A 244 15.72 -16.25 17.22
CA ARG A 244 15.23 -16.22 18.60
C ARG A 244 15.33 -17.59 19.27
N ASP A 245 15.02 -18.67 18.54
CA ASP A 245 15.11 -20.04 19.08
C ASP A 245 16.57 -20.45 19.34
N SER A 246 17.52 -19.80 18.65
CA SER A 246 18.97 -19.99 18.88
C SER A 246 19.51 -19.17 20.05
N GLN A 247 18.73 -18.24 20.63
CA GLN A 247 19.13 -17.51 21.83
C GLN A 247 18.65 -18.29 23.06
N PRO A 248 19.50 -18.49 24.08
CA PRO A 248 19.05 -19.11 25.31
C PRO A 248 17.92 -18.25 25.87
N THR A 249 16.71 -18.82 25.90
CA THR A 249 15.55 -18.17 26.49
C THR A 249 15.93 -17.83 27.93
N TYR A 250 16.11 -16.55 28.23
CA TYR A 250 16.05 -16.08 29.60
C TYR A 250 14.69 -16.49 30.11
N LYS A 251 14.64 -17.56 30.91
CA LYS A 251 13.47 -17.96 31.67
C LYS A 251 13.01 -16.69 32.38
N GLN A 252 11.91 -16.10 31.93
CA GLN A 252 11.26 -15.08 32.71
C GLN A 252 10.77 -15.80 33.96
N ASN A 253 11.57 -15.71 35.02
CA ASN A 253 11.13 -16.01 36.37
C ASN A 253 9.80 -15.28 36.55
N GLY A 254 8.76 -16.06 36.88
CA GLY A 254 7.38 -15.63 36.88
C GLY A 254 7.23 -14.23 37.46
N ARG A 255 6.83 -13.28 36.62
CA ARG A 255 6.32 -12.01 37.11
C ARG A 255 5.08 -12.36 37.94
N LYS A 256 5.18 -12.25 39.27
CA LYS A 256 3.98 -12.14 40.11
C LYS A 256 3.19 -10.97 39.53
N ALA A 257 1.96 -11.25 39.10
CA ALA A 257 1.04 -10.21 38.69
C ALA A 257 0.94 -9.20 39.84
N TYR A 258 1.01 -7.90 39.52
CA TYR A 258 0.68 -6.87 40.49
C TYR A 258 -0.82 -7.00 40.73
N GLU A 259 -1.20 -7.59 41.86
CA GLU A 259 -2.57 -7.57 42.34
C GLU A 259 -2.88 -6.12 42.75
N PRO A 260 -3.85 -5.45 42.10
CA PRO A 260 -4.16 -4.07 42.43
C PRO A 260 -4.72 -3.95 43.86
N ASP A 261 -4.27 -2.94 44.60
CA ASP A 261 -4.65 -2.68 46.01
C ASP A 261 -6.16 -2.51 46.29
N TRP A 262 -7.00 -2.46 45.25
CA TRP A 262 -8.46 -2.41 45.39
C TRP A 262 -9.11 -3.80 45.43
N LEU A 263 -8.38 -4.88 45.13
CA LEU A 263 -8.92 -6.24 45.06
C LEU A 263 -9.18 -6.85 46.44
N ASP A 264 -8.42 -6.44 47.46
CA ASP A 264 -8.54 -6.91 48.85
C ASP A 264 -9.36 -5.97 49.75
N LYS A 265 -9.80 -4.82 49.22
CA LYS A 265 -10.69 -3.93 49.99
C LYS A 265 -12.11 -4.46 49.89
N GLU A 266 -12.59 -5.05 50.97
CA GLU A 266 -14.04 -5.25 51.17
C GLU A 266 -14.76 -3.91 50.91
N PRO A 267 -15.88 -3.91 50.17
CA PRO A 267 -16.57 -2.68 49.82
C PRO A 267 -16.96 -1.95 51.10
N GLU A 268 -16.30 -0.82 51.39
CA GLU A 268 -16.70 0.05 52.49
C GLU A 268 -18.16 0.43 52.28
N GLU A 269 -18.99 0.18 53.31
CA GLU A 269 -20.41 0.47 53.30
C GLU A 269 -20.64 1.90 52.80
N ILE A 270 -21.37 2.01 51.69
CA ILE A 270 -21.81 3.30 51.17
C ILE A 270 -22.72 3.89 52.26
N THR A 271 -22.16 4.74 53.11
CA THR A 271 -22.94 5.51 54.08
C THR A 271 -23.82 6.48 53.30
N THR A 272 -25.05 6.06 53.02
CA THR A 272 -26.08 6.95 52.49
C THR A 272 -26.29 8.04 53.52
N LYS A 273 -25.81 9.26 53.22
CA LYS A 273 -26.24 10.46 53.95
C LYS A 273 -27.78 10.48 53.94
N PRO A 274 -28.45 10.79 55.06
CA PRO A 274 -29.91 10.80 55.09
C PRO A 274 -30.42 11.81 54.07
N ALA A 275 -31.41 11.40 53.28
CA ALA A 275 -32.04 12.25 52.28
C ALA A 275 -32.57 13.54 52.93
N ASP A 276 -32.16 14.70 52.41
CA ASP A 276 -32.65 15.99 52.87
C ASP A 276 -34.19 16.01 52.83
N PRO A 277 -34.89 16.21 53.97
CA PRO A 277 -36.34 16.10 54.04
C PRO A 277 -37.08 17.20 53.24
N ASN A 278 -36.35 18.22 52.78
CA ASN A 278 -36.89 19.33 52.00
C ASN A 278 -36.72 19.15 50.48
N LEU A 279 -36.05 18.08 50.03
CA LEU A 279 -35.77 17.87 48.60
C LEU A 279 -37.06 17.73 47.77
N ASN A 280 -38.07 17.04 48.31
CA ASN A 280 -39.37 16.89 47.65
C ASN A 280 -40.12 18.21 47.53
N GLN A 281 -39.99 19.11 48.51
CA GLN A 281 -40.61 20.44 48.46
C GLN A 281 -39.93 21.33 47.40
N GLN A 282 -38.59 21.28 47.31
CA GLN A 282 -37.83 21.98 46.26
C GLN A 282 -38.20 21.49 44.86
N VAL A 283 -38.36 20.18 44.67
CA VAL A 283 -38.76 19.59 43.39
C VAL A 283 -40.18 20.02 42.98
N GLU A 284 -41.12 20.08 43.93
CA GLU A 284 -42.48 20.56 43.64
C GLU A 284 -42.53 22.06 43.33
N GLU A 285 -41.73 22.88 44.00
CA GLU A 285 -41.62 24.30 43.67
C GLU A 285 -41.03 24.54 42.27
N ILE A 286 -40.02 23.75 41.88
CA ILE A 286 -39.44 23.79 40.53
C ILE A 286 -40.49 23.38 39.49
N LYS A 287 -41.26 22.31 39.74
CA LYS A 287 -42.36 21.88 38.86
C LYS A 287 -43.47 22.93 38.73
N ARG A 288 -43.76 23.68 39.80
CA ARG A 288 -44.75 24.79 39.76
C ARG A 288 -44.27 25.94 38.88
N LYS A 289 -43.03 26.40 39.08
CA LYS A 289 -42.42 27.45 38.24
C LYS A 289 -42.37 27.07 36.76
N LEU A 290 -42.13 25.79 36.46
CA LEU A 290 -42.17 25.27 35.09
C LEU A 290 -43.58 25.25 34.46
N ARG A 291 -44.64 25.08 35.26
CA ARG A 291 -46.03 25.14 34.80
C ARG A 291 -46.48 26.57 34.53
N GLU A 292 -46.20 27.49 35.46
CA GLU A 292 -46.49 28.93 35.30
C GLU A 292 -45.77 29.51 34.06
N GLY A 293 -44.50 29.14 33.86
CA GLY A 293 -43.74 29.53 32.67
C GLY A 293 -44.30 28.98 31.34
N ARG A 294 -45.01 27.83 31.36
CA ARG A 294 -45.65 27.27 30.16
C ARG A 294 -46.99 27.93 29.84
N GLU A 295 -47.75 28.36 30.85
CA GLU A 295 -49.03 29.04 30.64
C GLU A 295 -48.85 30.47 30.10
N HIS A 296 -47.81 31.19 30.52
CA HIS A 296 -47.50 32.52 29.96
C HIS A 296 -47.04 32.52 28.50
N VAL A 297 -46.53 31.39 27.98
CA VAL A 297 -46.14 31.25 26.56
C VAL A 297 -47.34 30.93 25.68
N SER A 298 -48.44 30.38 26.24
CA SER A 298 -49.65 30.04 25.49
C SER A 298 -50.63 31.22 25.32
N SER A 299 -50.54 32.27 26.16
CA SER A 299 -51.46 33.42 26.13
C SER A 299 -51.00 34.58 25.23
N GLY A 300 -49.85 34.45 24.55
CA GLY A 300 -49.26 35.48 23.68
C GLY A 300 -49.46 35.29 22.17
N LYS A 301 -50.33 34.36 21.74
CA LYS A 301 -50.66 34.13 20.32
C LYS A 301 -52.17 34.03 20.11
N GLN A 302 -52.89 35.13 20.35
CA GLN A 302 -54.21 35.38 19.74
C GLN A 302 -54.65 36.83 20.03
N THR A 303 -54.06 37.79 19.30
CA THR A 303 -54.68 38.85 18.48
C THR A 303 -53.67 39.94 18.15
#